data_AF-A0A6B0VSG0-F1
#
_entry.id   AF-A0A6B0VSG0-F1
#
_cell.length_a   1.000
_cell.length_b   1.000
_cell.length_c   1.000
_cell.angle_alpha   90.00
_cell.angle_beta   90.00
_cell.angle_gamma   90.00
#
_symmetry.space_group_name_H-M   'P 1'
#
loop_
_entity.id
_entity.type
_entity.pdbx_description
1 polymer ?
#
loop_
_entity_poly.entity_id
_entity_poly.type
_entity_poly.pdbx_seq_one_letter_code
_entity_poly.pdbx_strand_id
1 'polypeptide(L)'
;MALVEVLLELVFIVAAMLVTATLVLVGPRRMVAALYGFRWRLEACVLPFAALVVVLLLRWSTQDIVQRLERRVLRNNITPYLFELDQALFGTDPVAVLQSLQTDVLTSFFVFIYIYGYAFLLLFPFIAYFALDEMDDLSNLVVAFTANYGIGLVCYTLFIAFGPRNVDPLLFEGLLYEAFPQSRTLTNEINQNTNVFPSLHTSLSMTVFFLAWVTREKYPLWFPISAVFAISVAFSTMYLGIHWFSDVIAGTALALVSVYIGVNYTIEGILVSIRQFFEAQGQPPNADGE
;
A
#
# COMPACT_ATOMS: atom_id res chain seq x y z
N MET A 1 6.57 22.69 -16.58
CA MET A 1 5.16 22.97 -16.89
C MET A 1 4.35 21.66 -16.92
N ALA A 2 4.76 20.64 -17.69
CA ALA A 2 4.06 19.35 -17.74
C ALA A 2 3.84 18.64 -16.37
N LEU A 3 4.82 18.68 -15.45
CA LEU A 3 4.68 18.02 -14.14
C LEU A 3 3.57 18.63 -13.26
N VAL A 4 3.47 19.97 -13.26
CA VAL A 4 2.48 20.70 -12.46
C VAL A 4 1.09 20.44 -13.01
N GLU A 5 0.92 20.39 -14.34
CA GLU A 5 -0.34 20.05 -14.99
C GLU A 5 -0.82 18.65 -14.62
N VAL A 6 0.06 17.63 -14.70
CA VAL A 6 -0.26 16.26 -14.31
C VAL A 6 -0.64 16.14 -12.83
N LEU A 7 0.09 16.85 -11.95
CA LEU A 7 -0.24 16.88 -10.53
C LEU A 7 -1.59 17.56 -10.26
N LEU A 8 -1.89 18.67 -10.95
CA LEU A 8 -3.17 19.36 -10.82
C LEU A 8 -4.32 18.48 -11.32
N GLU A 9 -4.14 17.76 -12.43
CA GLU A 9 -5.11 16.81 -12.96
C GLU A 9 -5.36 15.67 -11.97
N LEU A 10 -4.29 15.07 -11.43
CA LEU A 10 -4.37 14.05 -10.37
C LEU A 10 -5.16 14.53 -9.18
N VAL A 11 -4.80 15.69 -8.63
CA VAL A 11 -5.47 16.28 -7.46
C VAL A 11 -6.93 16.56 -7.78
N PHE A 12 -7.23 17.12 -8.95
CA PHE A 12 -8.60 17.46 -9.34
C PHE A 12 -9.48 16.22 -9.47
N ILE A 13 -9.03 15.19 -10.20
CA ILE A 13 -9.79 13.95 -10.41
C ILE A 13 -10.00 13.20 -9.09
N VAL A 14 -8.93 13.02 -8.31
CA VAL A 14 -9.01 12.33 -7.02
C VAL A 14 -9.89 13.10 -6.04
N ALA A 15 -9.78 14.43 -5.97
CA ALA A 15 -10.65 15.25 -5.13
C ALA A 15 -12.12 15.14 -5.56
N ALA A 16 -12.42 15.16 -6.86
CA ALA A 16 -13.77 14.95 -7.36
C ALA A 16 -14.33 13.58 -6.93
N MET A 17 -13.54 12.51 -7.10
CA MET A 17 -13.93 11.16 -6.65
C MET A 17 -14.17 11.10 -5.14
N LEU A 18 -13.29 11.69 -4.33
CA LEU A 18 -13.41 11.75 -2.88
C LEU A 18 -14.65 12.54 -2.44
N VAL A 19 -14.93 13.69 -3.06
CA VAL A 19 -16.11 14.51 -2.77
C VAL A 19 -17.38 13.73 -3.11
N THR A 20 -17.45 13.12 -4.31
CA THR A 20 -18.59 12.31 -4.71
C THR A 20 -18.81 11.13 -3.76
N ALA A 21 -17.77 10.36 -3.44
CA ALA A 21 -17.85 9.24 -2.52
C ALA A 21 -18.26 9.69 -1.10
N THR A 22 -17.74 10.82 -0.62
CA THR A 22 -18.11 11.38 0.70
C THR A 22 -19.58 11.77 0.73
N LEU A 23 -20.09 12.43 -0.31
CA LEU A 23 -21.49 12.82 -0.38
C LEU A 23 -22.43 11.60 -0.45
N VAL A 24 -22.06 10.55 -1.17
CA VAL A 24 -22.89 9.36 -1.39
C VAL A 24 -22.82 8.39 -0.21
N LEU A 25 -21.62 8.11 0.33
CA LEU A 25 -21.38 7.03 1.28
C LEU A 25 -21.39 7.50 2.75
N VAL A 26 -20.92 8.72 3.02
CA VAL A 26 -20.83 9.27 4.39
C VAL A 26 -22.01 10.20 4.68
N GLY A 27 -22.35 11.05 3.71
CA GLY A 27 -23.40 12.05 3.82
C GLY A 27 -22.96 13.34 4.54
N PRO A 28 -23.51 14.51 4.14
CA PRO A 28 -23.03 15.81 4.60
C PRO A 28 -23.22 16.03 6.11
N ARG A 29 -24.28 15.48 6.70
CA ARG A 29 -24.59 15.64 8.13
C ARG A 29 -23.53 14.98 9.02
N ARG A 30 -23.11 13.75 8.70
CA ARG A 30 -22.07 13.03 9.46
C ARG A 30 -20.73 13.74 9.34
N MET A 31 -20.40 14.23 8.14
CA MET A 31 -19.17 14.99 7.93
C MET A 31 -19.13 16.28 8.76
N VAL A 32 -20.22 17.08 8.74
CA VAL A 32 -20.30 18.30 9.55
C VAL A 32 -20.18 17.99 11.04
N ALA A 33 -20.84 16.94 11.52
CA ALA A 33 -20.72 16.51 12.93
C ALA A 33 -19.28 16.12 13.28
N ALA A 34 -18.58 15.41 12.39
CA ALA A 34 -17.18 15.03 12.58
C ALA A 34 -16.25 16.26 12.67
N LEU A 35 -16.52 17.31 11.88
CA LEU A 35 -15.74 18.56 11.92
C LEU A 35 -15.92 19.34 13.23
N TYR A 36 -17.11 19.31 13.85
CA TYR A 36 -17.31 19.92 15.17
C TYR A 36 -16.49 19.22 16.27
N GLY A 37 -16.29 17.90 16.15
CA GLY A 37 -15.49 17.10 17.08
C GLY A 37 -14.01 16.97 16.71
N PHE A 38 -13.50 17.77 15.78
CA PHE A 38 -12.18 17.55 15.15
C PHE A 38 -11.02 17.39 16.14
N ARG A 39 -10.96 18.23 17.19
CA ARG A 39 -9.84 18.22 18.14
C ARG A 39 -9.70 16.89 18.88
N TRP A 40 -10.78 16.43 19.50
CA TRP A 40 -10.80 15.16 20.22
C TRP A 40 -10.49 13.97 19.29
N ARG A 41 -11.01 13.99 18.06
CA ARG A 41 -10.74 12.96 17.05
C ARG A 41 -9.27 12.91 16.66
N LEU A 42 -8.65 14.08 16.47
CA LEU A 42 -7.23 14.18 16.18
C LEU A 42 -6.41 13.64 17.36
N GLU A 43 -6.71 14.09 18.59
CA GLU A 43 -6.05 13.66 19.83
C GLU A 43 -6.08 12.13 20.00
N ALA A 44 -7.23 11.49 19.73
CA ALA A 44 -7.38 10.04 19.81
C ALA A 44 -6.49 9.26 18.81
N CYS A 45 -6.11 9.87 17.68
CA CYS A 45 -5.30 9.23 16.66
C CYS A 45 -3.85 9.73 16.59
N VAL A 46 -3.42 10.63 17.49
CA VAL A 46 -2.07 11.22 17.45
C VAL A 46 -0.99 10.15 17.41
N LEU A 47 -1.08 9.13 18.27
CA LEU A 47 -0.04 8.12 18.38
C LEU A 47 0.04 7.20 17.15
N PRO A 48 -1.07 6.63 16.63
CA PRO A 48 -1.06 5.95 15.33
C PRO A 48 -0.48 6.80 14.20
N PHE A 49 -0.90 8.06 14.07
CA PHE A 49 -0.39 8.96 13.03
C PHE A 49 1.10 9.25 13.20
N ALA A 50 1.57 9.46 14.43
CA ALA A 50 2.98 9.65 14.71
C ALA A 50 3.80 8.42 14.31
N ALA A 51 3.31 7.20 14.59
CA ALA A 51 3.97 5.96 14.18
C ALA A 51 4.09 5.85 12.65
N LEU A 52 3.01 6.16 11.91
CA LEU A 52 3.04 6.18 10.45
C LEU A 52 4.06 7.21 9.93
N VAL A 53 4.04 8.43 10.47
CA VAL A 53 4.98 9.50 10.10
C VAL A 53 6.42 9.06 10.36
N VAL A 54 6.71 8.42 11.48
CA VAL A 54 8.05 7.88 11.78
C VAL A 54 8.48 6.87 10.72
N VAL A 55 7.64 5.92 10.32
CA VAL A 55 7.95 4.96 9.26
C VAL A 55 8.22 5.66 7.92
N LEU A 56 7.42 6.67 7.57
CA LEU A 56 7.61 7.44 6.33
C LEU A 56 8.90 8.28 6.36
N LEU A 57 9.25 8.87 7.50
CA LEU A 57 10.50 9.60 7.69
C LEU A 57 11.71 8.68 7.68
N LEU A 58 11.60 7.49 8.27
CA LEU A 58 12.63 6.45 8.19
C LEU A 58 12.85 6.05 6.74
N ARG A 59 11.78 5.80 5.97
CA ARG A 59 11.91 5.58 4.52
C ARG A 59 12.68 6.73 3.89
N TRP A 60 12.19 7.96 4.01
CA TRP A 60 12.77 9.13 3.34
C TRP A 60 14.27 9.33 3.68
N SER A 61 14.64 9.20 4.95
CA SER A 61 16.02 9.38 5.42
C SER A 61 16.96 8.23 5.08
N THR A 62 16.45 7.01 4.93
CA THR A 62 17.29 5.82 4.69
C THR A 62 17.37 5.40 3.23
N GLN A 63 16.58 5.99 2.32
CA GLN A 63 16.54 5.58 0.91
C GLN A 63 17.95 5.52 0.27
N ASP A 64 18.76 6.55 0.46
CA ASP A 64 20.10 6.63 -0.14
C ASP A 64 21.10 5.61 0.46
N ILE A 65 20.88 5.21 1.71
CA ILE A 65 21.73 4.26 2.43
C ILE A 65 21.33 2.84 2.02
N VAL A 66 20.03 2.55 2.03
CA VAL A 66 19.47 1.25 1.60
C VAL A 66 19.87 0.97 0.16
N GLN A 67 19.72 1.94 -0.74
CA GLN A 67 20.17 1.80 -2.14
C GLN A 67 21.65 1.46 -2.30
N ARG A 68 22.51 1.99 -1.41
CA ARG A 68 23.96 1.72 -1.42
C ARG A 68 24.27 0.35 -0.83
N LEU A 69 23.56 -0.05 0.21
CA LEU A 69 23.71 -1.36 0.86
C LEU A 69 23.22 -2.50 -0.05
N GLU A 70 22.04 -2.32 -0.65
CA GLU A 70 21.40 -3.24 -1.60
C GLU A 70 22.33 -3.55 -2.79
N ARG A 71 22.90 -2.52 -3.42
CA ARG A 71 23.80 -2.66 -4.58
C ARG A 71 25.16 -3.27 -4.25
N ARG A 72 25.67 -3.12 -3.02
CA ARG A 72 27.03 -3.54 -2.66
C ARG A 72 27.11 -4.85 -1.88
N VAL A 73 26.11 -5.19 -1.07
CA VAL A 73 26.25 -6.21 -0.02
C VAL A 73 25.26 -7.37 -0.17
N LEU A 74 23.97 -7.10 -0.38
CA LEU A 74 22.95 -8.16 -0.24
C LEU A 74 22.79 -9.03 -1.49
N ARG A 75 22.88 -8.47 -2.70
CA ARG A 75 22.83 -9.19 -4.01
C ARG A 75 21.77 -10.31 -4.13
N ASN A 76 20.74 -10.30 -3.28
CA ASN A 76 19.73 -11.36 -3.21
C ASN A 76 18.63 -11.07 -4.24
N ASN A 77 18.98 -11.26 -5.52
CA ASN A 77 18.05 -11.08 -6.61
C ASN A 77 17.09 -12.26 -6.67
N ILE A 78 15.84 -12.03 -6.26
CA ILE A 78 14.80 -13.06 -6.28
C ILE A 78 13.97 -13.07 -7.55
N THR A 79 14.23 -12.17 -8.50
CA THR A 79 13.49 -12.07 -9.77
C THR A 79 13.41 -13.42 -10.52
N PRO A 80 14.50 -14.20 -10.66
CA PRO A 80 14.41 -15.50 -11.33
C PRO A 80 13.46 -16.47 -10.62
N TYR A 81 13.46 -16.49 -9.28
CA TYR A 81 12.58 -17.35 -8.50
C TYR A 81 11.11 -16.96 -8.65
N LEU A 82 10.79 -15.66 -8.73
CA LEU A 82 9.42 -15.19 -9.00
C LEU A 82 8.93 -15.67 -10.37
N PHE A 83 9.77 -15.49 -11.40
CA PHE A 83 9.47 -15.91 -12.76
C PHE A 83 9.33 -17.43 -12.91
N GLU A 84 10.24 -18.21 -12.30
CA GLU A 84 10.18 -19.67 -12.31
C GLU A 84 8.96 -20.19 -11.54
N LEU A 85 8.62 -19.58 -10.41
CA LEU A 85 7.43 -19.95 -9.62
C LEU A 85 6.14 -19.68 -10.42
N ASP A 86 6.01 -18.51 -11.05
CA ASP A 86 4.85 -18.17 -11.86
C ASP A 86 4.69 -19.16 -13.03
N GLN A 87 5.77 -19.46 -13.76
CA GLN A 87 5.73 -20.47 -14.83
C GLN A 87 5.43 -21.89 -14.31
N ALA A 88 5.97 -22.29 -13.16
CA ALA A 88 5.71 -23.61 -12.60
C ALA A 88 4.24 -23.78 -12.18
N LEU A 89 3.59 -22.70 -11.70
CA LEU A 89 2.19 -22.72 -11.28
C LEU A 89 1.21 -22.73 -12.44
N PHE A 90 1.48 -21.94 -13.50
CA PHE A 90 0.51 -21.71 -14.57
C PHE A 90 0.88 -22.34 -15.92
N GLY A 91 2.10 -22.90 -16.05
CA GLY A 91 2.65 -23.40 -17.31
C GLY A 91 2.88 -22.31 -18.37
N THR A 92 2.57 -21.06 -18.04
CA THR A 92 2.66 -19.85 -18.87
C THR A 92 2.94 -18.67 -17.95
N ASP A 93 3.40 -17.55 -18.52
CA ASP A 93 3.61 -16.33 -17.74
C ASP A 93 2.29 -15.54 -17.58
N PRO A 94 1.79 -15.33 -16.36
CA PRO A 94 0.53 -14.63 -16.13
C PRO A 94 0.53 -13.18 -16.65
N VAL A 95 1.67 -12.50 -16.61
CA VAL A 95 1.79 -11.12 -17.08
C VAL A 95 1.67 -11.07 -18.60
N ALA A 96 2.36 -11.98 -19.31
CA ALA A 96 2.27 -12.11 -20.76
C ALA A 96 0.83 -12.46 -21.21
N VAL A 97 0.15 -13.34 -20.48
CA VAL A 97 -1.27 -13.64 -20.75
C VAL A 97 -2.14 -12.40 -20.58
N LEU A 98 -1.96 -11.61 -19.51
CA LEU A 98 -2.72 -10.37 -19.32
C LEU A 98 -2.42 -9.33 -20.41
N GLN A 99 -1.16 -9.16 -20.81
CA GLN A 99 -0.78 -8.24 -21.88
C GLN A 99 -1.30 -8.69 -23.25
N SER A 100 -1.48 -9.99 -23.49
CA SER A 100 -2.11 -10.49 -24.74
C SER A 100 -3.55 -10.01 -24.94
N LEU A 101 -4.23 -9.59 -23.87
CA LEU A 101 -5.60 -9.07 -23.91
C LEU A 101 -5.66 -7.56 -24.20
N GLN A 102 -4.53 -6.93 -24.53
CA GLN A 102 -4.44 -5.49 -24.61
C GLN A 102 -5.27 -4.86 -25.73
N THR A 103 -5.92 -3.75 -25.38
CA THR A 103 -6.66 -2.85 -26.27
C THR A 103 -6.55 -1.45 -25.71
N ASP A 104 -6.63 -0.41 -26.54
CA ASP A 104 -6.51 0.98 -26.11
C ASP A 104 -7.46 1.33 -24.94
N VAL A 105 -8.69 0.80 -24.96
CA VAL A 105 -9.69 0.99 -23.91
C VAL A 105 -9.29 0.32 -22.61
N LEU A 106 -8.84 -0.94 -22.68
CA LEU A 106 -8.42 -1.69 -21.50
C LEU A 106 -7.15 -1.10 -20.87
N THR A 107 -6.19 -0.69 -21.70
CA THR A 107 -4.98 -0.03 -21.25
C THR A 107 -5.31 1.29 -20.57
N SER A 108 -6.17 2.12 -21.17
CA SER A 108 -6.63 3.38 -20.56
C SER A 108 -7.32 3.15 -19.21
N PHE A 109 -8.16 2.11 -19.10
CA PHE A 109 -8.81 1.74 -17.85
C PHE A 109 -7.79 1.35 -16.77
N PHE A 110 -6.83 0.47 -17.07
CA PHE A 110 -5.84 0.05 -16.07
C PHE A 110 -4.86 1.15 -15.68
N VAL A 111 -4.51 2.05 -16.60
CA VAL A 111 -3.74 3.27 -16.27
C VAL A 111 -4.54 4.16 -15.33
N PHE A 112 -5.84 4.37 -15.61
CA PHE A 112 -6.70 5.16 -14.75
C PHE A 112 -6.80 4.55 -13.34
N ILE A 113 -7.00 3.24 -13.26
CA ILE A 113 -7.07 2.52 -11.99
C ILE A 113 -5.74 2.60 -11.22
N TYR A 114 -4.61 2.41 -11.91
CA TYR A 114 -3.29 2.42 -11.29
C TYR A 114 -2.94 3.79 -10.71
N ILE A 115 -3.32 4.87 -11.38
CA ILE A 115 -3.00 6.24 -10.94
C ILE A 115 -4.08 6.80 -10.01
N TYR A 116 -5.30 6.98 -10.54
CA TYR A 116 -6.38 7.68 -9.84
C TYR A 116 -7.15 6.75 -8.90
N GLY A 117 -7.45 5.53 -9.37
CA GLY A 117 -8.18 4.54 -8.58
C GLY A 117 -7.44 4.14 -7.31
N TYR A 118 -6.12 3.92 -7.40
CA TYR A 118 -5.24 3.65 -6.27
C TYR A 118 -5.24 4.81 -5.27
N ALA A 119 -4.99 6.04 -5.72
CA ALA A 119 -4.97 7.22 -4.85
C ALA A 119 -6.32 7.42 -4.13
N PHE A 120 -7.43 7.30 -4.87
CA PHE A 120 -8.78 7.35 -4.30
C PHE A 120 -8.99 6.28 -3.23
N LEU A 121 -8.64 5.01 -3.54
CA LEU A 121 -8.84 3.87 -2.64
C LEU A 121 -8.08 4.05 -1.32
N LEU A 122 -6.86 4.60 -1.35
CA LEU A 122 -6.08 4.83 -0.14
C LEU A 122 -6.57 6.01 0.71
N LEU A 123 -7.10 7.06 0.07
CA LEU A 123 -7.48 8.30 0.77
C LEU A 123 -8.90 8.26 1.33
N PHE A 124 -9.85 7.67 0.60
CA PHE A 124 -11.25 7.63 1.03
C PHE A 124 -11.48 7.03 2.44
N PRO A 125 -10.86 5.91 2.86
CA PRO A 125 -11.11 5.35 4.19
C PRO A 125 -10.69 6.28 5.33
N PHE A 126 -9.71 7.18 5.15
CA PHE A 126 -9.41 8.21 6.16
C PHE A 126 -10.61 9.13 6.38
N ILE A 127 -11.27 9.55 5.30
CA ILE A 127 -12.46 10.41 5.37
C ILE A 127 -13.64 9.64 5.98
N ALA A 128 -13.87 8.42 5.51
CA ALA A 128 -14.99 7.59 5.96
C ALA A 128 -14.87 7.25 7.45
N TYR A 129 -13.71 6.77 7.91
CA TYR A 129 -13.52 6.37 9.30
C TYR A 129 -13.39 7.56 10.24
N PHE A 130 -12.84 8.69 9.78
CA PHE A 130 -12.88 9.93 10.56
C PHE A 130 -14.31 10.43 10.82
N ALA A 131 -15.26 10.10 9.94
CA ALA A 131 -16.66 10.48 10.09
C ALA A 131 -17.50 9.54 10.97
N LEU A 132 -16.94 8.45 11.48
CA LEU A 132 -17.60 7.54 12.42
C LEU A 132 -17.60 8.12 13.84
N ASP A 133 -18.46 7.64 14.73
CA ASP A 133 -18.55 8.20 16.09
C ASP A 133 -17.37 7.79 16.98
N GLU A 134 -16.73 6.66 16.69
CA GLU A 134 -15.58 6.11 17.40
C GLU A 134 -14.33 6.12 16.51
N MET A 135 -13.15 6.24 17.10
CA MET A 135 -11.88 6.38 16.39
C MET A 135 -11.10 5.06 16.24
N ASP A 136 -11.66 3.94 16.69
CA ASP A 136 -11.02 2.64 16.60
C ASP A 136 -10.79 2.23 15.15
N ASP A 137 -11.77 2.41 14.25
CA ASP A 137 -11.60 2.02 12.84
C ASP A 137 -10.54 2.87 12.12
N LEU A 138 -10.45 4.16 12.47
CA LEU A 138 -9.41 5.06 11.93
C LEU A 138 -8.04 4.67 12.50
N SER A 139 -7.95 4.40 13.79
CA SER A 139 -6.73 3.90 14.44
C SER A 139 -6.26 2.59 13.78
N ASN A 140 -7.17 1.63 13.61
CA ASN A 140 -6.89 0.34 12.97
C ASN A 140 -6.38 0.52 11.54
N LEU A 141 -6.95 1.46 10.76
CA LEU A 141 -6.45 1.81 9.42
C LEU A 141 -5.01 2.31 9.48
N VAL A 142 -4.71 3.28 10.36
CA VAL A 142 -3.37 3.87 10.45
C VAL A 142 -2.34 2.85 10.95
N VAL A 143 -2.69 2.02 11.93
CA VAL A 143 -1.82 0.95 12.43
C VAL A 143 -1.58 -0.10 11.35
N ALA A 144 -2.62 -0.53 10.62
CA ALA A 144 -2.47 -1.46 9.51
C ALA A 144 -1.56 -0.88 8.41
N PHE A 145 -1.74 0.40 8.04
CA PHE A 145 -0.87 1.06 7.06
C PHE A 145 0.58 1.16 7.55
N THR A 146 0.76 1.46 8.84
CA THR A 146 2.09 1.53 9.47
C THR A 146 2.79 0.17 9.43
N ALA A 147 2.08 -0.90 9.81
CA ALA A 147 2.60 -2.26 9.75
C ALA A 147 2.93 -2.68 8.31
N ASN A 148 2.04 -2.38 7.36
CA ASN A 148 2.20 -2.70 5.95
C ASN A 148 3.46 -2.05 5.37
N TYR A 149 3.58 -0.73 5.53
CA TYR A 149 4.76 0.00 5.08
C TYR A 149 6.03 -0.45 5.81
N GLY A 150 5.98 -0.62 7.14
CA GLY A 150 7.13 -1.03 7.94
C GLY A 150 7.69 -2.39 7.50
N ILE A 151 6.83 -3.41 7.40
CA ILE A 151 7.22 -4.75 6.96
C ILE A 151 7.66 -4.73 5.48
N GLY A 152 6.94 -4.01 4.62
CA GLY A 152 7.29 -3.87 3.21
C GLY A 152 8.66 -3.24 2.99
N LEU A 153 9.04 -2.22 3.76
CA LEU A 153 10.36 -1.60 3.70
C LEU A 153 11.48 -2.55 4.13
N VAL A 154 11.22 -3.39 5.13
CA VAL A 154 12.16 -4.46 5.52
C VAL A 154 12.32 -5.44 4.35
N CYS A 155 11.24 -5.88 3.72
CA CYS A 155 11.30 -6.76 2.55
C CYS A 155 12.08 -6.13 1.39
N TYR A 156 11.84 -4.87 1.05
CA TYR A 156 12.59 -4.14 0.01
C TYR A 156 14.07 -3.97 0.34
N THR A 157 14.44 -4.00 1.61
CA THR A 157 15.85 -3.99 2.00
C THR A 157 16.48 -5.38 1.81
N LEU A 158 15.74 -6.46 2.07
CA LEU A 158 16.24 -7.83 2.06
C LEU A 158 16.21 -8.51 0.69
N PHE A 159 15.27 -8.14 -0.17
CA PHE A 159 15.02 -8.77 -1.45
C PHE A 159 15.11 -7.77 -2.59
N ILE A 160 15.89 -8.11 -3.61
CA ILE A 160 15.99 -7.34 -4.84
C ILE A 160 15.10 -8.04 -5.87
N ALA A 161 14.11 -7.33 -6.40
CA ALA A 161 13.22 -7.89 -7.42
C ALA A 161 12.93 -6.85 -8.51
N PHE A 162 13.13 -7.23 -9.77
CA PHE A 162 12.79 -6.39 -10.92
C PHE A 162 11.43 -6.77 -11.47
N GLY A 163 10.62 -5.79 -11.82
CA GLY A 163 9.33 -6.00 -12.47
C GLY A 163 9.49 -6.52 -13.90
N PRO A 164 8.48 -7.19 -14.47
CA PRO A 164 8.53 -7.81 -15.81
C PRO A 164 9.12 -6.90 -16.89
N ARG A 165 8.64 -5.66 -16.99
CA ARG A 165 9.10 -4.66 -17.97
C ARG A 165 10.58 -4.27 -17.87
N ASN A 166 11.21 -4.50 -16.72
CA ASN A 166 12.61 -4.19 -16.47
C ASN A 166 13.53 -5.41 -16.70
N VAL A 167 12.96 -6.60 -16.89
CA VAL A 167 13.72 -7.85 -17.09
C VAL A 167 13.92 -8.14 -18.57
N ASP A 168 12.84 -8.12 -19.35
CA ASP A 168 12.92 -8.32 -20.79
C ASP A 168 11.88 -7.43 -21.52
N PRO A 169 12.31 -6.27 -22.05
CA PRO A 169 11.45 -5.37 -22.81
C PRO A 169 10.93 -5.95 -24.13
N LEU A 170 11.47 -7.08 -24.61
CA LEU A 170 10.95 -7.78 -25.80
C LEU A 170 9.78 -8.71 -25.44
N LEU A 171 9.65 -9.11 -24.18
CA LEU A 171 8.58 -9.96 -23.68
C LEU A 171 7.51 -9.19 -22.92
N PHE A 172 7.86 -8.05 -22.32
CA PHE A 172 6.96 -7.27 -21.46
C PHE A 172 6.94 -5.79 -21.83
N GLU A 173 5.75 -5.29 -22.19
CA GLU A 173 5.57 -3.91 -22.63
C GLU A 173 5.43 -2.95 -21.45
N GLY A 174 6.03 -1.75 -21.59
CA GLY A 174 5.97 -0.67 -20.61
C GLY A 174 4.69 0.17 -20.73
N LEU A 175 3.52 -0.47 -20.74
CA LEU A 175 2.25 0.14 -21.16
C LEU A 175 1.89 1.44 -20.44
N LEU A 176 2.22 1.58 -19.15
CA LEU A 176 2.02 2.82 -18.40
C LEU A 176 2.72 4.03 -19.05
N TYR A 177 3.93 3.80 -19.56
CA TYR A 177 4.78 4.83 -20.13
C TYR A 177 4.50 5.10 -21.60
N GLU A 178 3.81 4.20 -22.28
CA GLU A 178 3.30 4.38 -23.64
C GLU A 178 2.00 5.17 -23.62
N ALA A 179 1.06 4.78 -22.75
CA ALA A 179 -0.22 5.46 -22.59
C ALA A 179 -0.10 6.81 -21.85
N PHE A 180 0.85 6.93 -20.91
CA PHE A 180 1.05 8.16 -20.15
C PHE A 180 2.54 8.53 -20.07
N PRO A 181 3.15 9.03 -21.16
CA PRO A 181 4.59 9.31 -21.21
C PRO A 181 5.07 10.30 -20.15
N GLN A 182 4.20 11.23 -19.72
CA GLN A 182 4.51 12.18 -18.64
C GLN A 182 4.68 11.49 -17.28
N SER A 183 4.13 10.29 -17.08
CA SER A 183 4.36 9.51 -15.85
C SER A 183 5.82 9.07 -15.72
N ARG A 184 6.61 8.96 -16.81
CA ARG A 184 8.03 8.58 -16.72
C ARG A 184 8.82 9.53 -15.82
N THR A 185 8.59 10.84 -15.92
CA THR A 185 9.31 11.83 -15.10
C THR A 185 8.85 11.77 -13.64
N LEU A 186 7.55 11.63 -13.40
CA LEU A 186 6.99 11.50 -12.04
C LEU A 186 7.43 10.18 -11.35
N THR A 187 7.49 9.09 -12.12
CA THR A 187 7.70 7.74 -11.61
C THR A 187 9.18 7.43 -11.45
N ASN A 188 10.06 7.94 -12.33
CA ASN A 188 11.51 7.77 -12.18
C ASN A 188 12.10 8.56 -10.99
N GLU A 189 11.45 9.65 -10.55
CA GLU A 189 11.88 10.38 -9.35
C GLU A 189 11.43 9.74 -8.04
N ILE A 190 10.37 8.91 -8.06
CA ILE A 190 9.70 8.42 -6.84
C ILE A 190 9.79 6.89 -6.67
N ASN A 191 9.75 6.13 -7.77
CA ASN A 191 9.74 4.68 -7.77
C ASN A 191 11.08 4.10 -8.22
N GLN A 192 11.61 3.18 -7.40
CA GLN A 192 12.79 2.41 -7.77
C GLN A 192 12.39 1.16 -8.54
N ASN A 193 13.16 0.85 -9.58
CA ASN A 193 12.92 -0.31 -10.45
C ASN A 193 13.11 -1.68 -9.76
N THR A 194 13.66 -1.70 -8.54
CA THR A 194 13.99 -2.91 -7.74
C THR A 194 13.03 -3.20 -6.58
N ASN A 195 12.09 -2.29 -6.28
CA ASN A 195 11.19 -2.41 -5.12
C ASN A 195 9.88 -3.07 -5.50
N VAL A 196 9.95 -4.29 -6.04
CA VAL A 196 8.79 -4.96 -6.62
C VAL A 196 8.23 -6.06 -5.70
N PHE A 197 9.04 -6.66 -4.82
CA PHE A 197 8.60 -7.73 -3.93
C PHE A 197 8.60 -7.34 -2.45
N PRO A 198 7.47 -7.49 -1.72
CA PRO A 198 6.13 -7.77 -2.22
C PRO A 198 5.51 -6.52 -2.90
N SER A 199 4.43 -6.70 -3.65
CA SER A 199 3.72 -5.56 -4.24
C SER A 199 3.04 -4.70 -3.16
N LEU A 200 3.59 -3.53 -2.84
CA LEU A 200 2.97 -2.59 -1.90
C LEU A 200 1.70 -1.93 -2.47
N HIS A 201 1.61 -1.76 -3.80
CA HIS A 201 0.38 -1.27 -4.43
C HIS A 201 -0.78 -2.23 -4.19
N THR A 202 -0.54 -3.53 -4.42
CA THR A 202 -1.51 -4.58 -4.08
C THR A 202 -1.74 -4.64 -2.58
N SER A 203 -0.67 -4.61 -1.77
CA SER A 203 -0.78 -4.80 -0.34
C SER A 203 -1.64 -3.71 0.33
N LEU A 204 -1.37 -2.43 0.06
CA LEU A 204 -2.15 -1.33 0.63
C LEU A 204 -3.60 -1.34 0.12
N SER A 205 -3.80 -1.63 -1.16
CA SER A 205 -5.14 -1.74 -1.75
C SER A 205 -5.96 -2.86 -1.09
N MET A 206 -5.35 -4.03 -0.91
CA MET A 206 -5.98 -5.18 -0.25
C MET A 206 -6.18 -4.92 1.25
N THR A 207 -5.30 -4.16 1.91
CA THR A 207 -5.50 -3.71 3.30
C THR A 207 -6.78 -2.89 3.42
N VAL A 208 -7.01 -1.95 2.49
CA VAL A 208 -8.26 -1.17 2.46
C VAL A 208 -9.48 -2.06 2.25
N PHE A 209 -9.42 -3.00 1.29
CA PHE A 209 -10.51 -3.94 1.03
C PHE A 209 -10.83 -4.83 2.25
N PHE A 210 -9.82 -5.38 2.92
CA PHE A 210 -10.03 -6.20 4.11
C PHE A 210 -10.54 -5.39 5.31
N LEU A 211 -10.10 -4.14 5.50
CA LEU A 211 -10.68 -3.26 6.51
C LEU A 211 -12.13 -2.87 6.17
N ALA A 212 -12.44 -2.68 4.88
CA ALA A 212 -13.80 -2.47 4.43
C ALA A 212 -14.69 -3.69 4.68
N TRP A 213 -14.14 -4.92 4.56
CA TRP A 213 -14.82 -6.13 5.00
C TRP A 213 -15.10 -6.11 6.50
N VAL A 214 -14.11 -5.77 7.33
CA VAL A 214 -14.26 -5.68 8.80
C VAL A 214 -15.33 -4.64 9.18
N THR A 215 -15.36 -3.50 8.48
CA THR A 215 -16.27 -2.36 8.76
C THR A 215 -17.56 -2.38 7.92
N ARG A 216 -17.87 -3.48 7.24
CA ARG A 216 -18.98 -3.58 6.27
C ARG A 216 -20.36 -3.27 6.86
N GLU A 217 -20.56 -3.46 8.17
CA GLU A 217 -21.82 -3.10 8.83
C GLU A 217 -21.98 -1.58 8.99
N LYS A 218 -20.87 -0.85 9.15
CA LYS A 218 -20.82 0.61 9.27
C LYS A 218 -20.89 1.30 7.91
N TYR A 219 -20.26 0.73 6.88
CA TYR A 219 -20.26 1.22 5.50
C TYR A 219 -20.51 0.10 4.46
N PRO A 220 -21.75 -0.39 4.31
CA PRO A 220 -22.07 -1.57 3.49
C PRO A 220 -21.81 -1.35 1.99
N LEU A 221 -21.98 -0.13 1.49
CA LEU A 221 -21.71 0.21 0.09
C LEU A 221 -20.20 0.37 -0.19
N TRP A 222 -19.41 0.72 0.83
CA TRP A 222 -17.96 0.87 0.66
C TRP A 222 -17.28 -0.48 0.42
N PHE A 223 -17.75 -1.54 1.06
CA PHE A 223 -17.20 -2.89 0.90
C PHE A 223 -17.09 -3.33 -0.57
N PRO A 224 -18.17 -3.42 -1.37
CA PRO A 224 -18.07 -3.83 -2.78
C PRO A 224 -17.29 -2.83 -3.65
N ILE A 225 -17.37 -1.53 -3.36
CA ILE A 225 -16.59 -0.50 -4.08
C ILE A 225 -15.09 -0.74 -3.87
N SER A 226 -14.67 -0.87 -2.62
CA SER A 226 -13.28 -1.13 -2.26
C SER A 226 -12.76 -2.44 -2.86
N ALA A 227 -13.60 -3.47 -2.95
CA ALA A 227 -13.27 -4.74 -3.58
C ALA A 227 -12.94 -4.57 -5.07
N VAL A 228 -13.80 -3.87 -5.81
CA VAL A 228 -13.61 -3.62 -7.24
C VAL A 228 -12.32 -2.84 -7.47
N PHE A 229 -12.09 -1.76 -6.71
CA PHE A 229 -10.86 -0.98 -6.85
C PHE A 229 -9.61 -1.78 -6.46
N ALA A 230 -9.62 -2.49 -5.34
CA ALA A 230 -8.45 -3.23 -4.87
C ALA A 230 -8.05 -4.35 -5.82
N ILE A 231 -9.02 -5.12 -6.32
CA ILE A 231 -8.80 -6.17 -7.31
C ILE A 231 -8.31 -5.52 -8.62
N SER A 232 -8.94 -4.45 -9.09
CA SER A 232 -8.53 -3.77 -10.31
C SER A 232 -7.11 -3.20 -10.20
N VAL A 233 -6.70 -2.68 -9.04
CA VAL A 233 -5.32 -2.22 -8.80
C VAL A 233 -4.35 -3.40 -8.88
N ALA A 234 -4.64 -4.52 -8.22
CA ALA A 234 -3.79 -5.71 -8.27
C ALA A 234 -3.61 -6.26 -9.70
N PHE A 235 -4.68 -6.25 -10.51
CA PHE A 235 -4.57 -6.62 -11.94
C PHE A 235 -3.83 -5.56 -12.75
N SER A 236 -4.05 -4.27 -12.48
CA SER A 236 -3.36 -3.18 -13.18
C SER A 236 -1.84 -3.26 -13.03
N THR A 237 -1.35 -3.67 -11.86
CA THR A 237 0.10 -3.77 -11.62
C THR A 237 0.75 -4.85 -12.47
N MET A 238 0.06 -5.98 -12.69
CA MET A 238 0.53 -7.03 -13.58
C MET A 238 0.36 -6.62 -15.04
N TYR A 239 -0.83 -6.14 -15.41
CA TYR A 239 -1.15 -5.73 -16.78
C TYR A 239 -0.17 -4.68 -17.32
N LEU A 240 0.21 -3.70 -16.50
CA LEU A 240 1.17 -2.64 -16.86
C LEU A 240 2.65 -3.09 -16.80
N GLY A 241 2.91 -4.39 -16.57
CA GLY A 241 4.25 -4.99 -16.54
C GLY A 241 5.09 -4.56 -15.34
N ILE A 242 4.47 -4.12 -14.25
CA ILE A 242 5.16 -3.58 -13.06
C ILE A 242 5.49 -4.70 -12.07
N HIS A 243 4.57 -5.66 -11.91
CA HIS A 243 4.59 -6.68 -10.86
C HIS A 243 4.34 -8.07 -11.44
N TRP A 244 4.99 -9.08 -10.86
CA TRP A 244 4.77 -10.51 -11.11
C TRP A 244 3.53 -11.02 -10.35
N PHE A 245 2.98 -12.16 -10.75
CA PHE A 245 1.83 -12.71 -10.03
C PHE A 245 2.20 -13.10 -8.59
N SER A 246 3.35 -13.76 -8.40
CA SER A 246 3.83 -14.17 -7.07
C SER A 246 4.00 -13.00 -6.10
N ASP A 247 4.44 -11.83 -6.57
CA ASP A 247 4.62 -10.66 -5.70
C ASP A 247 3.28 -9.98 -5.34
N VAL A 248 2.26 -10.11 -6.19
CA VAL A 248 0.87 -9.68 -5.92
C VAL A 248 0.25 -10.57 -4.85
N ILE A 249 0.49 -11.89 -4.90
CA ILE A 249 0.06 -12.81 -3.85
C ILE A 249 0.77 -12.51 -2.53
N ALA A 250 2.09 -12.30 -2.56
CA ALA A 250 2.84 -11.91 -1.37
C ALA A 250 2.36 -10.56 -0.79
N GLY A 251 2.03 -9.60 -1.65
CA GLY A 251 1.42 -8.32 -1.26
C GLY A 251 0.06 -8.51 -0.58
N THR A 252 -0.78 -9.40 -1.10
CA THR A 252 -2.07 -9.75 -0.49
C THR A 252 -1.90 -10.44 0.87
N ALA A 253 -0.92 -11.33 1.02
CA ALA A 253 -0.59 -11.95 2.30
C ALA A 253 -0.10 -10.90 3.32
N LEU A 254 0.78 -9.97 2.90
CA LEU A 254 1.21 -8.84 3.73
C LEU A 254 0.01 -7.98 4.16
N ALA A 255 -0.98 -7.79 3.29
CA ALA A 255 -2.18 -7.03 3.61
C ALA A 255 -2.98 -7.70 4.73
N LEU A 256 -3.17 -9.03 4.67
CA LEU A 256 -3.86 -9.80 5.72
C LEU A 256 -3.13 -9.68 7.07
N VAL A 257 -1.80 -9.84 7.07
CA VAL A 257 -0.99 -9.68 8.29
C VAL A 257 -1.11 -8.27 8.85
N SER A 258 -1.07 -7.26 7.99
CA SER A 258 -1.16 -5.85 8.39
C SER A 258 -2.54 -5.50 8.98
N VAL A 259 -3.62 -6.03 8.39
CA VAL A 259 -4.99 -5.87 8.91
C VAL A 259 -5.14 -6.59 10.24
N TYR A 260 -4.59 -7.80 10.35
CA TYR A 260 -4.57 -8.54 11.61
C TYR A 260 -3.86 -7.71 12.70
N ILE A 261 -2.69 -7.13 12.40
CA ILE A 261 -1.99 -6.26 13.34
C ILE A 261 -2.85 -5.04 13.70
N GLY A 262 -3.40 -4.34 12.69
CA GLY A 262 -4.20 -3.14 12.90
C GLY A 262 -5.47 -3.35 13.71
N VAL A 263 -6.12 -4.51 13.61
CA VAL A 263 -7.37 -4.80 14.33
C VAL A 263 -7.12 -5.37 15.73
N ASN A 264 -5.98 -6.04 15.97
CA ASN A 264 -5.73 -6.75 17.23
C ASN A 264 -4.73 -6.05 18.17
N TYR A 265 -3.99 -5.06 17.68
CA TYR A 265 -2.96 -4.38 18.46
C TYR A 265 -3.08 -2.86 18.35
N THR A 266 -2.83 -2.17 19.46
CA THR A 266 -2.67 -0.72 19.51
C THR A 266 -1.19 -0.36 19.61
N ILE A 267 -0.82 0.84 19.15
CA ILE A 267 0.56 1.32 19.29
C ILE A 267 0.98 1.39 20.76
N GLU A 268 0.08 1.83 21.65
CA GLU A 268 0.32 1.86 23.09
C GLU A 268 0.61 0.46 23.64
N GLY A 269 -0.22 -0.53 23.28
CA GLY A 269 -0.02 -1.92 23.67
C GLY A 269 1.33 -2.47 23.21
N ILE A 270 1.70 -2.20 21.95
CA ILE A 270 2.98 -2.61 21.39
C ILE A 270 4.15 -1.99 22.16
N LEU A 271 4.09 -0.69 22.46
CA LEU A 271 5.15 0.01 23.20
C LEU A 271 5.31 -0.54 24.63
N VAL A 272 4.19 -0.84 25.31
CA VAL A 272 4.21 -1.46 26.65
C VAL A 272 4.83 -2.85 26.59
N SER A 273 4.44 -3.68 25.62
CA SER A 273 5.01 -5.03 25.47
C SER A 273 6.51 -5.00 25.19
N ILE A 274 6.98 -4.09 24.32
CA ILE A 274 8.41 -3.91 24.03
C ILE A 274 9.17 -3.50 25.30
N ARG A 275 8.63 -2.54 26.06
CA ARG A 275 9.25 -2.09 27.30
C ARG A 275 9.39 -3.22 28.32
N GLN A 276 8.33 -3.99 28.53
CA GLN A 276 8.33 -5.13 29.45
C GLN A 276 9.33 -6.21 29.03
N PHE A 277 9.47 -6.48 27.74
CA PHE A 277 10.46 -7.42 27.21
C PHE A 277 11.89 -7.02 27.54
N PHE A 278 12.24 -5.74 27.35
CA PHE A 278 13.58 -5.23 27.69
C PHE A 278 13.83 -5.17 29.20
N GLU A 279 12.81 -4.84 29.99
CA GLU A 279 12.91 -4.90 31.47
C GLU A 279 13.16 -6.34 31.96
N ALA A 280 12.53 -7.34 31.34
CA ALA A 280 12.74 -8.76 31.67
C ALA A 280 14.13 -9.28 31.24
N GLN A 281 14.69 -8.80 30.13
CA GLN A 281 16.06 -9.16 29.71
C GLN A 281 17.16 -8.42 30.50
N GLY A 282 16.84 -7.26 31.08
CA GLY A 282 17.78 -6.43 31.84
C GLY A 282 17.95 -6.85 33.30
N GLN A 283 17.19 -7.83 33.79
CA GLN A 283 17.25 -8.30 35.17
C GLN A 283 18.42 -9.30 35.33
N PRO A 284 19.48 -9.00 36.10
CA PRO A 284 20.56 -9.95 36.34
C PRO A 284 20.00 -11.19 37.04
N PRO A 285 20.54 -12.41 36.78
CA PRO A 285 20.08 -13.60 37.47
C PRO A 285 20.22 -13.38 38.98
N ASN A 286 19.13 -13.59 39.73
CA ASN A 286 19.11 -13.47 41.19
C ASN A 286 20.32 -14.22 41.76
N ALA A 287 21.21 -13.47 42.41
CA ALA A 287 22.27 -14.00 43.24
C ALA A 287 21.69 -14.44 44.60
N ASP A 288 20.61 -15.22 44.58
CA ASP A 288 20.01 -15.83 45.76
C ASP A 288 20.07 -17.35 45.58
N GLY A 289 21.30 -17.85 45.72
CA GLY A 289 21.60 -19.25 45.98
C GLY A 289 22.45 -19.31 47.24
N GLU A 290 21.77 -19.30 48.39
CA GLU A 290 22.31 -19.80 49.67
C GLU A 290 22.53 -21.33 49.59
#